data_AF-A0A931GIJ6-F1
#
_entry.id   AF-A0A931GIJ6-F1
#
_cell.length_a   1.000
_cell.length_b   1.000
_cell.length_c   1.000
_cell.angle_alpha   90.00
_cell.angle_beta   90.00
_cell.angle_gamma   90.00
#
_symmetry.space_group_name_H-M   'P 1'
#
loop_
_entity.id
_entity.type
_entity.pdbx_description
1 polymer ?
#
loop_
_entity_poly.entity_id
_entity_poly.type
_entity_poly.pdbx_seq_one_letter_code
_entity_poly.pdbx_strand_id
1 'polypeptide(L)'
;MTVLINEDVSVTTWAQACWLDDLKPGWGEAAWINGQQIALLRFADGSLFAVTQKCPRTGANVMARGIMGSRNINGELVHTIASPLHKEVYRLDTGECLNAADVDLLVYPVRVVDARVLVGLE
;
A
#
# COMPACT_ATOMS: atom_id res chain seq x y z
N MET A 1 -14.08 40.41 -10.83
CA MET A 1 -13.10 39.34 -11.11
C MET A 1 -13.30 38.29 -10.03
N THR A 2 -14.09 37.27 -10.33
CA THR A 2 -14.48 36.22 -9.39
C THR A 2 -13.70 34.98 -9.74
N VAL A 3 -12.89 34.47 -8.81
CA VAL A 3 -12.24 33.17 -8.94
C VAL A 3 -13.13 32.17 -8.22
N LEU A 4 -13.73 31.25 -8.97
CA LEU A 4 -14.40 30.08 -8.42
C LEU A 4 -13.30 29.06 -8.13
N ILE A 5 -12.94 28.88 -6.86
CA ILE A 5 -12.25 27.66 -6.43
C ILE A 5 -13.31 26.55 -6.38
N ASN A 6 -13.42 25.79 -7.46
CA ASN A 6 -14.20 24.56 -7.45
C ASN A 6 -13.28 23.41 -7.78
N GLU A 7 -12.67 22.82 -6.75
CA GLU A 7 -12.36 21.39 -6.66
C GLU A 7 -12.33 21.05 -5.16
N ASP A 8 -13.02 19.99 -4.76
CA ASP A 8 -12.79 19.32 -3.47
C ASP A 8 -11.35 18.81 -3.47
N VAL A 9 -10.41 19.68 -3.08
CA VAL A 9 -9.02 19.29 -2.86
C VAL A 9 -9.03 18.48 -1.56
N SER A 10 -9.11 17.15 -1.68
CA SER A 10 -8.85 16.26 -0.54
C SER A 10 -7.43 16.52 -0.06
N VAL A 11 -7.31 17.16 1.10
CA VAL A 11 -6.01 17.49 1.68
C VAL A 11 -5.43 16.19 2.24
N THR A 12 -4.47 15.58 1.52
CA THR A 12 -3.76 14.41 2.02
C THR A 12 -3.04 14.76 3.33
N THR A 13 -3.49 14.16 4.42
CA THR A 13 -2.86 14.32 5.74
C THR A 13 -1.78 13.26 5.89
N TRP A 14 -0.54 13.70 6.06
CA TRP A 14 0.60 12.80 6.22
C TRP A 14 0.78 12.41 7.68
N ALA A 15 0.71 11.12 7.98
CA ALA A 15 0.96 10.57 9.29
C ALA A 15 2.27 9.75 9.30
N GLN A 16 3.09 9.92 10.33
CA GLN A 16 4.26 9.09 10.52
C GLN A 16 3.84 7.69 10.96
N ALA A 17 4.32 6.67 10.25
CA ALA A 17 4.05 5.28 10.56
C ALA A 17 5.15 4.66 11.45
N CYS A 18 6.41 4.76 11.03
CA CYS A 18 7.58 4.18 11.70
C CYS A 18 8.89 4.81 11.18
N TRP A 19 10.03 4.36 11.70
CA TRP A 19 11.32 4.62 11.09
C TRP A 19 11.58 3.65 9.93
N LEU A 20 12.34 4.06 8.92
CA LEU A 20 12.64 3.22 7.76
C LEU A 20 13.35 1.91 8.16
N ASP A 21 14.18 1.95 9.18
CA ASP A 21 14.94 0.78 9.67
C ASP A 21 14.08 -0.22 10.44
N ASP A 22 12.86 0.16 10.85
CA ASP A 22 11.87 -0.78 11.39
C ASP A 22 11.32 -1.69 10.27
N LEU A 23 11.40 -1.26 9.01
CA LEU A 23 10.94 -2.03 7.85
C LEU A 23 12.09 -2.82 7.22
N LYS A 24 12.08 -4.14 7.45
CA LYS A 24 13.00 -5.06 6.80
C LYS A 24 12.59 -5.29 5.34
N PRO A 25 13.50 -5.18 4.37
CA PRO A 25 13.21 -5.55 2.99
C PRO A 25 12.70 -7.00 2.87
N GLY A 26 11.63 -7.21 2.10
CA GLY A 26 11.03 -8.53 1.90
C GLY A 26 10.15 -8.99 3.06
N TRP A 27 9.91 -8.15 4.08
CA TRP A 27 9.02 -8.45 5.20
C TRP A 27 8.00 -7.32 5.41
N GLY A 28 6.71 -7.61 5.21
CA GLY A 28 5.67 -6.61 5.40
C GLY A 28 5.35 -6.38 6.88
N GLU A 29 5.06 -5.15 7.29
CA GLU A 29 4.68 -4.83 8.67
C GLU A 29 3.30 -4.16 8.71
N ALA A 30 2.51 -4.45 9.75
CA ALA A 30 1.21 -3.84 9.95
C ALA A 30 1.34 -2.64 10.90
N ALA A 31 0.93 -1.46 10.44
CA ALA A 31 0.87 -0.23 11.23
C ALA A 31 -0.57 0.11 11.60
N TRP A 32 -0.78 0.65 12.80
CA TRP A 32 -2.05 1.23 13.24
C TRP A 32 -1.92 2.75 13.23
N ILE A 33 -2.60 3.41 12.29
CA ILE A 33 -2.47 4.86 12.05
C ILE A 33 -3.87 5.45 11.95
N ASN A 34 -4.21 6.41 12.81
CA ASN A 34 -5.51 7.11 12.81
C ASN A 34 -6.73 6.18 12.74
N GLY A 35 -6.67 5.02 13.41
CA GLY A 35 -7.78 4.05 13.44
C GLY A 35 -7.84 3.10 12.23
N GLN A 36 -6.88 3.19 11.31
CA GLN A 36 -6.75 2.31 10.15
C GLN A 36 -5.57 1.36 10.31
N GLN A 37 -5.72 0.12 9.84
CA GLN A 37 -4.61 -0.83 9.72
C GLN A 37 -4.05 -0.79 8.31
N ILE A 38 -2.75 -0.53 8.20
CA ILE A 38 -2.03 -0.35 6.94
C ILE A 38 -0.86 -1.32 6.90
N ALA A 39 -0.77 -2.09 5.82
CA ALA A 39 0.39 -2.92 5.51
C ALA A 39 1.46 -2.07 4.82
N LEU A 40 2.64 -2.01 5.41
CA LEU A 40 3.84 -1.38 4.86
C LEU A 40 4.73 -2.46 4.26
N LEU A 41 5.13 -2.27 3.01
CA LEU A 41 5.83 -3.27 2.21
C LEU A 41 7.09 -2.65 1.63
N ARG A 42 8.25 -3.07 2.12
CA ARG A 42 9.56 -2.63 1.62
C ARG A 42 10.21 -3.73 0.78
N PHE A 43 10.59 -3.41 -0.45
CA PHE A 43 11.29 -4.31 -1.36
C PHE A 43 12.81 -4.17 -1.23
N ALA A 44 13.53 -5.16 -1.75
CA ALA A 44 15.00 -5.20 -1.74
C ALA A 44 15.63 -4.09 -2.60
N ASP A 45 14.92 -3.62 -3.63
CA ASP A 45 15.33 -2.48 -4.46
C ASP A 45 15.07 -1.12 -3.79
N GLY A 46 14.54 -1.11 -2.57
CA GLY A 46 14.23 0.10 -1.80
C GLY A 46 12.83 0.65 -2.03
N SER A 47 12.06 0.10 -2.97
CA SER A 47 10.67 0.50 -3.21
C SER A 47 9.84 0.27 -1.96
N LEU A 48 8.94 1.20 -1.67
CA LEU A 48 8.08 1.18 -0.49
C LEU A 48 6.64 1.38 -0.91
N PHE A 49 5.75 0.53 -0.41
CA PHE A 49 4.32 0.59 -0.68
C PHE A 49 3.54 0.55 0.63
N ALA A 50 2.38 1.20 0.63
CA ALA A 50 1.43 1.16 1.73
C ALA A 50 0.06 0.77 1.18
N VAL A 51 -0.55 -0.25 1.76
CA VAL A 51 -1.86 -0.77 1.33
C VAL A 51 -2.72 -1.08 2.54
N THR A 52 -4.02 -1.24 2.38
CA THR A 52 -4.87 -1.66 3.51
C THR A 52 -4.44 -3.02 4.04
N GLN A 53 -4.37 -3.16 5.36
CA GLN A 53 -4.05 -4.44 5.99
C GLN A 53 -5.16 -5.47 5.81
N LYS A 54 -6.40 -4.98 5.63
CA LYS A 54 -7.59 -5.81 5.46
C LYS A 54 -7.64 -6.38 4.05
N CYS A 55 -7.58 -7.70 3.93
CA CYS A 55 -7.79 -8.39 2.66
C CYS A 55 -9.19 -8.02 2.11
N PRO A 56 -9.30 -7.48 0.88
CA PRO A 56 -10.58 -7.09 0.29
C PRO A 56 -11.57 -8.25 0.20
N ARG A 57 -11.06 -9.44 -0.13
CA ARG A 57 -11.86 -10.66 -0.32
C ARG A 57 -12.43 -11.25 0.96
N THR A 58 -11.62 -11.35 2.02
CA THR A 58 -11.99 -12.09 3.24
C THR A 58 -12.33 -11.20 4.42
N GLY A 59 -11.97 -9.91 4.35
CA GLY A 59 -12.10 -8.99 5.47
C GLY A 59 -11.09 -9.23 6.60
N ALA A 60 -10.18 -10.20 6.46
CA ALA A 60 -9.17 -10.49 7.48
C ALA A 60 -7.99 -9.52 7.40
N ASN A 61 -7.45 -9.10 8.55
CA ASN A 61 -6.30 -8.20 8.64
C ASN A 61 -4.97 -8.95 8.46
N VAL A 62 -4.62 -9.27 7.21
CA VAL A 62 -3.51 -10.19 6.90
C VAL A 62 -2.54 -9.70 5.83
N MET A 63 -2.80 -8.60 5.12
CA MET A 63 -2.05 -8.28 3.89
C MET A 63 -0.55 -8.10 4.10
N ALA A 64 -0.08 -7.54 5.23
CA ALA A 64 1.35 -7.45 5.58
C ALA A 64 2.06 -8.82 5.71
N ARG A 65 1.33 -9.93 5.70
CA ARG A 65 1.87 -11.30 5.72
C ARG A 65 1.91 -11.95 4.34
N GLY A 66 1.49 -11.21 3.32
CA GLY A 66 1.47 -11.68 1.94
C GLY A 66 2.87 -11.91 1.38
N ILE A 67 2.96 -12.78 0.38
CA ILE A 67 4.22 -13.01 -0.32
C ILE A 67 4.38 -11.85 -1.32
N MET A 68 5.42 -11.05 -1.11
CA MET A 68 5.83 -10.00 -2.04
C MET A 68 6.50 -10.61 -3.27
N GLY A 69 6.20 -10.06 -4.44
CA GLY A 69 6.75 -10.52 -5.69
C GLY A 69 6.74 -9.44 -6.75
N SER A 70 6.88 -9.87 -8.00
CA SER A 70 6.72 -9.01 -9.16
C SER A 70 6.07 -9.77 -10.31
N ARG A 71 5.47 -9.03 -11.25
CA ARG A 71 4.99 -9.57 -12.52
C ARG A 71 5.37 -8.63 -13.65
N ASN A 72 5.66 -9.19 -14.82
CA ASN A 72 5.77 -8.39 -16.04
C ASN A 72 4.35 -8.17 -16.60
N ILE A 73 3.93 -6.91 -16.74
CA ILE A 73 2.63 -6.52 -17.27
C ILE A 73 2.87 -5.47 -18.35
N ASN A 74 2.49 -5.79 -19.60
CA ASN A 74 2.69 -4.92 -20.76
C ASN A 74 4.15 -4.45 -20.94
N GLY A 75 5.12 -5.30 -20.59
CA GLY A 75 6.55 -4.98 -20.68
C GLY A 75 7.14 -4.31 -19.44
N GLU A 76 6.32 -3.91 -18.47
CA GLU A 76 6.74 -3.26 -17.23
C GLU A 76 6.83 -4.25 -16.08
N LEU A 77 7.89 -4.16 -15.25
CA LEU A 77 8.00 -4.94 -14.04
C LEU A 77 7.24 -4.26 -12.90
N VAL A 78 6.21 -4.94 -12.38
CA VAL A 78 5.27 -4.39 -11.40
C VAL A 78 5.41 -5.15 -10.09
N HIS A 79 5.56 -4.43 -8.99
CA HIS A 79 5.58 -5.03 -7.65
C HIS A 79 4.18 -5.52 -7.25
N THR A 80 4.13 -6.72 -6.69
CA THR A 80 2.87 -7.36 -6.31
C THR A 80 2.92 -7.92 -4.90
N ILE A 81 1.75 -8.18 -4.34
CA ILE A 81 1.58 -8.97 -3.13
C ILE A 81 0.51 -10.05 -3.32
N ALA A 82 0.82 -11.28 -2.93
CA ALA A 82 -0.15 -12.36 -2.88
C ALA A 82 -0.80 -12.42 -1.48
N SER A 83 -2.13 -12.35 -1.43
CA SER A 83 -2.92 -12.54 -0.20
C SER A 83 -2.52 -13.83 0.52
N PRO A 84 -2.29 -13.82 1.85
CA PRO A 84 -1.88 -15.01 2.59
C PRO A 84 -2.89 -16.16 2.53
N LEU A 85 -4.18 -15.85 2.40
CA LEU A 85 -5.25 -16.82 2.57
C LEU A 85 -5.55 -17.56 1.27
N HIS A 86 -5.90 -16.82 0.21
CA HIS A 86 -6.37 -17.42 -1.04
C HIS A 86 -5.51 -17.06 -2.28
N LYS A 87 -4.37 -16.38 -2.06
CA LYS A 87 -3.35 -16.14 -3.09
C LYS A 87 -3.82 -15.27 -4.26
N GLU A 88 -4.82 -14.41 -4.05
CA GLU A 88 -5.07 -13.29 -4.94
C GLU A 88 -3.82 -12.43 -5.02
N VAL A 89 -3.42 -12.07 -6.24
CA VAL A 89 -2.21 -11.30 -6.49
C VAL A 89 -2.62 -9.89 -6.84
N TYR A 90 -2.31 -8.93 -5.98
CA TYR A 90 -2.61 -7.52 -6.18
C TYR A 90 -1.37 -6.78 -6.65
N ARG A 91 -1.52 -5.86 -7.60
CA ARG A 91 -0.47 -4.88 -7.92
C ARG A 91 -0.40 -3.83 -6.82
N LEU A 92 0.80 -3.39 -6.44
CA LEU A 92 0.97 -2.43 -5.35
C LEU A 92 0.93 -0.97 -5.80
N ASP A 93 1.04 -0.72 -7.10
CA ASP A 93 0.93 0.60 -7.72
C ASP A 93 -0.53 1.08 -7.80
N THR A 94 -1.46 0.19 -8.13
CA THR A 94 -2.88 0.52 -8.34
C THR A 94 -3.84 -0.19 -7.39
N GLY A 95 -3.43 -1.32 -6.79
CA GLY A 95 -4.31 -2.16 -5.99
C GLY A 95 -5.05 -3.25 -6.77
N GLU A 96 -4.97 -3.23 -8.11
CA GLU A 96 -5.71 -4.14 -8.98
C GLU A 96 -5.41 -5.62 -8.68
N CYS A 97 -6.44 -6.44 -8.58
CA CYS A 97 -6.30 -7.90 -8.51
C CYS A 97 -6.04 -8.51 -9.90
N LEU A 98 -4.89 -9.17 -10.07
CA LEU A 98 -4.41 -9.64 -11.37
C LEU A 98 -4.89 -11.03 -11.78
N ASN A 99 -5.51 -11.78 -10.88
CA ASN A 99 -5.80 -13.20 -11.10
C ASN A 99 -7.20 -13.63 -10.67
N ALA A 100 -8.05 -12.68 -10.28
CA ALA A 100 -9.46 -12.93 -9.97
C ALA A 100 -10.28 -11.67 -10.24
N ALA A 101 -11.57 -11.86 -10.52
CA ALA A 101 -12.55 -10.78 -10.40
C ALA A 101 -12.78 -10.54 -8.90
N ASP A 102 -12.06 -9.60 -8.33
CA ASP A 102 -12.07 -9.30 -6.91
C ASP A 102 -12.07 -7.78 -6.68
N VAL A 103 -12.31 -7.36 -5.45
CA VAL A 103 -12.23 -5.96 -5.06
C VAL A 103 -10.77 -5.52 -5.00
N ASP A 104 -10.48 -4.35 -5.54
CA ASP A 104 -9.15 -3.76 -5.51
C ASP A 104 -8.66 -3.52 -4.08
N LEU A 105 -7.36 -3.70 -3.89
CA LEU A 105 -6.67 -3.42 -2.65
C LEU A 105 -6.43 -1.91 -2.53
N LEU A 106 -6.97 -1.28 -1.49
CA LEU A 106 -6.74 0.15 -1.28
C LEU A 106 -5.24 0.44 -1.09
N VAL A 107 -4.69 1.32 -1.92
CA VAL A 107 -3.30 1.80 -1.88
C VAL A 107 -3.26 3.19 -1.24
N TYR A 108 -2.26 3.44 -0.41
CA TYR A 108 -2.01 4.74 0.21
C TYR A 108 -0.73 5.37 -0.35
N PRO A 109 -0.70 6.69 -0.56
CA PRO A 109 0.55 7.41 -0.81
C PRO A 109 1.54 7.14 0.33
N VAL A 110 2.80 6.85 -0.01
CA VAL A 110 3.85 6.64 0.98
C VAL A 110 5.13 7.34 0.56
N ARG A 111 5.86 7.91 1.52
CA ARG A 111 7.15 8.56 1.27
C ARG A 111 8.07 8.41 2.47
N VAL A 112 9.37 8.60 2.24
CA VAL A 112 10.37 8.69 3.30
C VAL A 112 10.86 10.13 3.41
N VAL A 113 10.83 10.69 4.63
CA VAL A 113 11.37 12.02 4.95
C VAL A 113 12.19 11.89 6.23
N ASP A 114 13.47 12.28 6.20
CA ASP A 114 14.38 12.19 7.35
C ASP A 114 14.35 10.81 8.04
N ALA A 115 14.46 9.75 7.24
CA ALA A 115 14.38 8.35 7.66
C ALA A 115 13.04 7.92 8.31
N ARG A 116 11.97 8.72 8.20
CA ARG A 116 10.62 8.40 8.67
C ARG A 116 9.74 8.00 7.50
N VAL A 117 9.00 6.91 7.68
CA VAL A 117 7.97 6.49 6.73
C VAL A 117 6.70 7.27 7.04
N LEU A 118 6.25 8.06 6.06
CA LEU A 118 5.01 8.82 6.13
C LEU A 118 3.98 8.19 5.18
N VAL A 119 2.76 8.00 5.67
CA VAL A 119 1.63 7.53 4.89
C VAL A 119 0.63 8.68 4.72
N GLY A 120 0.18 8.90 3.49
CA GLY A 120 -0.86 9.85 3.16
C GLY A 120 -2.23 9.24 3.44
N LEU A 121 -3.01 9.92 4.27
CA LEU A 121 -4.38 9.57 4.60
C LEU A 121 -5.31 10.62 3.99
N GLU A 122 -6.45 10.19 3.49
CA GLU A 122 -7.55 11.06 3.08
C GLU A 122 -8.48 11.38 4.27
#